data_AF-A0A418GJZ5-F1
#
_entry.id   AF-A0A418GJZ5-F1
#
_cell.length_a   1.000
_cell.length_b   1.000
_cell.length_c   1.000
_cell.angle_alpha   90.00
_cell.angle_beta   90.00
_cell.angle_gamma   90.00
#
_symmetry.space_group_name_H-M   'P 1'
#
loop_
_entity.id
_entity.type
_entity.pdbx_description
1 polymer ?
#
loop_
_entity_poly.entity_id
_entity_poly.type
_entity_poly.pdbx_seq_one_letter_code
_entity_poly.pdbx_strand_id
1 'polypeptide(L)'
;LPLCRILNKNATGALVLDNTFIPTIQAVRVSGLLGAFSGEVQGLLATRAADLAGRIGSPEQSGIADVAEFMMLQMLNRYQMQFTHRSQLHTLHPEAFYRDLVGLLGELMTFTEGNRLPCTVC
;
A
#
# COMPACT_ATOMS: atom_id res chain seq x y z
N LEU A 1 8.63 13.80 21.84
CA LEU A 1 8.11 12.75 20.94
C LEU A 1 6.79 12.24 21.53
N PRO A 2 5.66 12.32 20.81
CA PRO A 2 4.41 11.74 21.27
C PRO A 2 4.51 10.20 21.27
N LEU A 3 4.14 9.58 22.40
CA LEU A 3 4.34 8.14 22.65
C LEU A 3 3.04 7.34 22.54
N CYS A 4 1.94 7.89 23.05
CA CYS A 4 0.62 7.28 22.99
C CYS A 4 -0.47 8.36 23.09
N ARG A 5 -1.71 7.97 22.78
CA ARG A 5 -2.92 8.77 23.02
C ARG A 5 -3.79 8.02 24.02
N ILE A 6 -4.24 8.72 25.07
CA ILE A 6 -5.18 8.16 26.05
C ILE A 6 -6.60 8.42 25.53
N LEU A 7 -7.42 7.38 25.46
CA LEU A 7 -8.84 7.49 25.11
C LEU A 7 -9.68 7.82 26.34
N ASN A 8 -9.46 7.10 27.43
CA ASN A 8 -10.20 7.31 28.66
C ASN A 8 -9.45 6.74 29.87
N LYS A 9 -9.91 7.11 31.07
CA LYS A 9 -9.55 6.47 32.33
C LYS A 9 -10.79 5.72 32.84
N ASN A 10 -10.65 4.43 33.06
CA ASN A 10 -11.78 3.63 33.57
C ASN A 10 -12.02 3.89 35.06
N ALA A 11 -13.12 3.34 35.59
CA ALA A 11 -13.51 3.51 36.99
C ALA A 11 -12.49 2.91 37.99
N THR A 12 -11.66 1.95 37.56
CA THR A 12 -10.58 1.37 38.38
C THR A 12 -9.30 2.21 38.36
N GLY A 13 -9.27 3.29 37.58
CA GLY A 13 -8.14 4.19 37.43
C GLY A 13 -7.13 3.81 36.34
N ALA A 14 -7.33 2.68 35.66
CA ALA A 14 -6.49 2.28 34.53
C ALA A 14 -6.79 3.11 33.27
N LEU A 15 -5.73 3.34 32.49
CA LEU A 15 -5.79 4.11 31.26
C LEU A 15 -6.09 3.19 30.07
N VAL A 16 -7.06 3.59 29.26
CA VAL A 16 -7.33 2.97 27.97
C VAL A 16 -6.58 3.75 26.91
N LEU A 17 -5.66 3.08 26.23
CA LEU A 17 -4.88 3.67 25.15
C LEU A 17 -5.59 3.52 23.81
N ASP A 18 -5.33 4.48 22.94
CA ASP A 18 -5.76 4.43 21.55
C ASP A 18 -4.83 3.56 20.72
N ASN A 19 -5.29 2.38 20.34
CA ASN A 19 -4.53 1.44 19.50
C ASN A 19 -4.45 1.88 18.03
N THR A 20 -5.20 2.90 17.61
CA THR A 20 -5.11 3.50 16.27
C THR A 20 -4.11 4.64 16.18
N PHE A 21 -3.59 5.09 17.32
CA PHE A 21 -2.59 6.14 17.36
C PHE A 21 -1.25 5.63 16.80
N ILE A 22 -0.74 6.31 15.77
CA ILE A 22 0.60 6.06 15.23
C ILE A 22 1.58 7.03 15.92
N PRO A 23 2.52 6.54 16.75
CA PRO A 23 3.53 7.41 17.36
C PRO A 23 4.56 7.88 16.33
N THR A 24 5.46 8.77 16.75
CA THR A 24 6.65 9.06 15.93
C THR A 24 7.52 7.79 15.87
N ILE A 25 7.61 7.18 14.68
CA ILE A 25 8.37 5.95 14.45
C ILE A 25 9.48 6.18 13.43
N GLN A 26 10.59 5.46 13.61
CA GLN A 26 11.70 5.43 12.65
C GLN A 26 11.68 4.20 11.72
N ALA A 27 10.84 3.21 12.07
CA ALA A 27 10.65 2.01 11.27
C ALA A 27 9.17 1.65 11.25
N VAL A 28 8.61 1.42 10.05
CA VAL A 28 7.21 1.04 9.82
C VAL A 28 6.75 -0.10 10.72
N ARG A 29 7.60 -1.13 10.89
CA ARG A 29 7.32 -2.31 11.73
C ARG A 29 7.08 -2.02 13.22
N VAL A 30 7.46 -0.84 13.71
CA VAL A 30 7.21 -0.43 15.11
C VAL A 30 5.73 -0.12 15.36
N SER A 31 5.03 0.34 14.32
CA SER A 31 3.58 0.50 14.37
C SER A 31 2.91 -0.76 13.86
N GLY A 32 2.15 -1.45 14.72
CA GLY A 32 1.36 -2.62 14.31
C GLY A 32 0.39 -2.29 13.18
N LEU A 33 -0.21 -1.09 13.20
CA LEU A 33 -1.13 -0.62 12.17
C LEU A 33 -0.43 -0.46 10.81
N LEU A 34 0.71 0.23 10.76
CA LEU A 34 1.44 0.42 9.50
C LEU A 34 2.11 -0.87 9.01
N GLY A 35 2.55 -1.73 9.92
CA GLY A 35 3.06 -3.06 9.60
C GLY A 35 1.99 -3.94 8.94
N ALA A 36 0.79 -3.98 9.51
CA ALA A 36 -0.36 -4.69 8.93
C ALA A 36 -0.74 -4.11 7.55
N PHE A 37 -0.86 -2.78 7.45
CA PHE A 37 -1.17 -2.12 6.19
C PHE A 37 -0.14 -2.42 5.08
N SER A 38 1.15 -2.44 5.41
CA SER A 38 2.21 -2.85 4.46
C SER A 38 2.01 -4.27 3.94
N GLY A 39 1.67 -5.21 4.83
CA GLY A 39 1.35 -6.59 4.44
C GLY A 39 0.11 -6.70 3.57
N GLU A 40 -0.94 -5.94 3.89
CA GLU A 40 -2.17 -5.87 3.08
C GLU A 40 -1.91 -5.35 1.67
N VAL A 41 -1.15 -4.25 1.53
CA VAL A 41 -0.77 -3.69 0.22
C VAL A 41 0.00 -4.72 -0.60
N GLN A 42 0.99 -5.40 0.00
CA GLN A 42 1.76 -6.45 -0.67
C GLN A 42 0.85 -7.60 -1.15
N GLY A 43 -0.07 -8.06 -0.30
CA GLY A 43 -1.02 -9.13 -0.62
C GLY A 43 -1.97 -8.74 -1.75
N LEU A 44 -2.55 -7.54 -1.68
CA LEU A 44 -3.46 -7.02 -2.71
C LEU A 44 -2.79 -6.91 -4.07
N LEU A 45 -1.56 -6.39 -4.12
CA LEU A 45 -0.78 -6.32 -5.37
C LEU A 45 -0.55 -7.71 -5.97
N ALA A 46 -0.15 -8.68 -5.15
CA ALA A 46 0.10 -10.04 -5.60
C ALA A 46 -1.16 -10.72 -6.14
N THR A 47 -2.29 -10.60 -5.43
CA THR A 47 -3.58 -11.15 -5.89
C THR A 47 -4.00 -10.53 -7.21
N ARG A 48 -3.95 -9.19 -7.33
CA ARG A 48 -4.35 -8.50 -8.56
C ARG A 48 -3.45 -8.82 -9.74
N ALA A 49 -2.14 -8.94 -9.52
CA ALA A 49 -1.20 -9.34 -10.56
C ALA A 49 -1.49 -10.76 -11.07
N ALA A 50 -1.74 -11.71 -10.16
CA ALA A 50 -2.08 -13.08 -10.52
C ALA A 50 -3.39 -13.17 -11.33
N ASP A 51 -4.42 -12.44 -10.92
CA ASP A 51 -5.71 -12.39 -11.61
C ASP A 51 -5.58 -11.87 -13.06
N LEU A 52 -4.79 -10.80 -13.26
CA LEU A 52 -4.55 -10.23 -14.59
C LEU A 52 -3.68 -11.14 -15.45
N ALA A 53 -2.62 -11.71 -14.88
CA ALA A 53 -1.72 -12.62 -15.59
C ALA A 53 -2.46 -13.87 -16.10
N GLY A 54 -3.47 -14.36 -15.37
CA GLY A 54 -4.27 -15.51 -15.79
C GLY A 54 -5.22 -15.25 -16.97
N ARG A 55 -5.49 -13.99 -17.32
CA ARG A 55 -6.42 -13.59 -18.38
C ARG A 55 -5.71 -13.09 -19.64
N ILE A 56 -4.55 -12.46 -19.49
CA ILE A 56 -3.74 -11.93 -20.59
C ILE A 56 -3.35 -13.04 -21.57
N GLY A 57 -3.60 -12.80 -22.86
CA GLY A 57 -3.25 -13.73 -23.94
C GLY A 57 -4.29 -14.83 -24.18
N SER A 58 -5.46 -14.76 -23.53
CA SER A 58 -6.60 -15.59 -23.92
C SER A 58 -7.02 -15.24 -25.37
N PRO A 59 -7.32 -16.24 -26.24
CA PRO A 59 -7.60 -15.99 -27.65
C PRO A 59 -8.83 -15.10 -27.92
N GLU A 60 -9.66 -14.87 -26.90
CA GLU A 60 -10.83 -13.99 -26.93
C GLU A 60 -10.48 -12.51 -26.73
N GLN A 61 -9.26 -12.21 -26.30
CA GLN A 61 -8.77 -10.85 -26.05
C GLN A 61 -7.87 -10.39 -27.21
N SER A 62 -8.39 -9.43 -27.99
CA SER A 62 -7.69 -8.78 -29.10
C SER A 62 -7.99 -7.28 -29.06
N GLY A 63 -6.96 -6.45 -28.80
CA GLY A 63 -7.00 -5.01 -29.04
C GLY A 63 -6.31 -4.13 -27.98
N ILE A 64 -6.76 -2.88 -27.88
CA ILE A 64 -6.20 -1.85 -26.97
C ILE A 64 -6.41 -2.20 -25.49
N ALA A 65 -7.48 -2.94 -25.17
CA ALA A 65 -7.74 -3.43 -23.80
C ALA A 65 -6.59 -4.31 -23.30
N ASP A 66 -6.01 -5.13 -24.17
CA ASP A 66 -4.91 -6.04 -23.81
C ASP A 66 -3.64 -5.27 -23.47
N VAL A 67 -3.38 -4.15 -24.17
CA VAL A 67 -2.22 -3.30 -23.89
C VAL A 67 -2.37 -2.61 -22.53
N ALA A 68 -3.55 -2.08 -22.21
CA ALA A 68 -3.80 -1.44 -20.92
C ALA A 68 -3.70 -2.44 -19.76
N GLU A 69 -4.26 -3.65 -19.91
CA GLU A 69 -4.14 -4.73 -18.91
C GLU A 69 -2.68 -5.16 -18.73
N PHE A 70 -1.92 -5.28 -19.83
CA PHE A 70 -0.49 -5.59 -19.76
C PHE A 70 0.33 -4.49 -19.07
N MET A 71 0.04 -3.21 -19.35
CA MET A 71 0.68 -2.08 -18.67
C MET A 71 0.36 -2.06 -17.17
N MET A 72 -0.89 -2.35 -16.80
CA MET A 72 -1.27 -2.50 -15.39
C MET A 72 -0.54 -3.66 -14.74
N LEU A 73 -0.47 -4.83 -15.39
CA LEU A 73 0.28 -5.98 -14.89
C LEU A 73 1.77 -5.64 -14.70
N GLN A 74 2.39 -4.95 -15.66
CA GLN A 74 3.78 -4.50 -15.53
C GLN A 74 3.99 -3.61 -14.29
N MET A 75 3.09 -2.65 -14.07
CA MET A 75 3.10 -1.80 -12.87
C MET A 75 2.96 -2.64 -11.60
N LEU A 76 1.95 -3.51 -11.53
CA LEU A 76 1.69 -4.36 -10.35
C LEU A 76 2.89 -5.24 -10.01
N ASN A 77 3.50 -5.89 -11.02
CA ASN A 77 4.68 -6.72 -10.83
C ASN A 77 5.87 -5.93 -10.25
N ARG A 78 6.11 -4.71 -10.75
CA ARG A 78 7.17 -3.84 -10.23
C ARG A 78 6.94 -3.50 -8.76
N TYR A 79 5.74 -3.03 -8.41
CA TYR A 79 5.43 -2.66 -7.03
C TYR A 79 5.40 -3.87 -6.10
N GLN A 80 4.88 -5.01 -6.53
CA GLN A 80 4.91 -6.24 -5.74
C GLN A 80 6.34 -6.61 -5.34
N MET A 81 7.30 -6.57 -6.27
CA MET A 81 8.71 -6.84 -5.99
C MET A 81 9.31 -5.80 -5.03
N GLN A 82 8.99 -4.52 -5.24
CA GLN A 82 9.43 -3.45 -4.37
C GLN A 82 8.93 -3.64 -2.93
N PHE A 83 7.62 -3.83 -2.73
CA PHE A 83 7.02 -4.04 -1.41
C PHE A 83 7.51 -5.34 -0.75
N THR A 84 7.77 -6.39 -1.53
CA THR A 84 8.36 -7.64 -1.02
C THR A 84 9.77 -7.42 -0.45
N HIS A 85 10.61 -6.63 -1.14
CA HIS A 85 11.91 -6.29 -0.60
C HIS A 85 11.79 -5.39 0.66
N ARG A 86 10.92 -4.37 0.60
CA ARG A 86 10.68 -3.45 1.71
C ARG A 86 10.21 -4.15 2.98
N SER A 87 9.36 -5.18 2.87
CA SER A 87 8.86 -5.94 4.02
C SER A 87 9.93 -6.78 4.72
N GLN A 88 11.04 -7.08 4.02
CA GLN A 88 12.19 -7.78 4.61
C GLN A 88 13.17 -6.84 5.32
N LEU A 89 13.08 -5.52 5.11
CA LEU A 89 13.96 -4.57 5.75
C LEU A 89 13.64 -4.44 7.24
N HIS A 90 14.66 -4.63 8.08
CA HIS A 90 14.53 -4.40 9.51
C HIS A 90 14.19 -2.93 9.83
N THR A 91 14.77 -2.00 9.06
CA THR A 91 14.56 -0.56 9.20
C THR A 91 14.03 0.00 7.88
N LEU A 92 12.72 0.20 7.82
CA LEU A 92 12.05 0.93 6.75
C LEU A 92 11.46 2.22 7.31
N HIS A 93 12.05 3.36 6.96
CA HIS A 93 11.56 4.66 7.40
C HIS A 93 10.15 4.94 6.81
N PRO A 94 9.20 5.51 7.59
CA PRO A 94 7.84 5.78 7.11
C PRO A 94 7.76 6.67 5.87
N GLU A 95 8.66 7.65 5.73
CA GLU A 95 8.70 8.52 4.55
C GLU A 95 9.01 7.72 3.27
N ALA A 96 9.93 6.75 3.33
CA ALA A 96 10.25 5.93 2.17
C ALA A 96 9.06 5.03 1.79
N PHE A 97 8.36 4.49 2.79
CA PHE A 97 7.13 3.73 2.57
C PHE A 97 6.01 4.60 1.99
N TYR A 98 5.83 5.81 2.50
CA TYR A 98 4.89 6.80 1.95
C TYR A 98 5.20 7.12 0.48
N ARG A 99 6.47 7.33 0.15
CA ARG A 99 6.92 7.61 -1.21
C ARG A 99 6.57 6.47 -2.18
N ASP A 100 6.77 5.22 -1.74
CA ASP A 100 6.41 4.04 -2.53
C ASP A 100 4.87 4.00 -2.77
N LEU A 101 4.06 4.32 -1.75
CA LEU A 101 2.60 4.34 -1.84
C LEU A 101 2.06 5.44 -2.76
N VAL A 102 2.56 6.68 -2.65
CA VAL A 102 2.10 7.77 -3.53
C VAL A 102 2.53 7.57 -4.97
N GLY A 103 3.69 6.93 -5.20
CA GLY A 103 4.08 6.50 -6.54
C GLY A 103 3.08 5.51 -7.12
N LEU A 104 2.73 4.47 -6.37
CA LEU A 104 1.74 3.49 -6.77
C LEU A 104 0.37 4.13 -7.04
N LEU A 105 -0.07 5.05 -6.18
CA LEU A 105 -1.33 5.78 -6.34
C LEU A 105 -1.37 6.58 -7.65
N GLY A 106 -0.30 7.31 -7.96
CA GLY A 106 -0.21 8.10 -9.20
C GLY A 106 -0.30 7.24 -10.45
N GLU A 107 0.31 6.06 -10.44
CA GLU A 107 0.21 5.13 -11.56
C GLU A 107 -1.18 4.48 -11.65
N LEU A 108 -1.79 4.08 -10.53
CA LEU A 108 -3.16 3.55 -10.50
C LEU A 108 -4.17 4.55 -11.07
N MET A 109 -4.01 5.85 -10.80
CA MET A 109 -4.88 6.90 -11.32
C MET A 109 -4.88 6.99 -12.85
N THR A 110 -3.82 6.55 -13.53
CA THR A 110 -3.80 6.45 -15.01
C THR A 110 -4.87 5.50 -15.53
N PHE A 111 -5.25 4.50 -14.71
CA PHE A 111 -6.22 3.47 -15.06
C PHE A 111 -7.60 3.70 -14.42
N THR A 112 -7.68 4.38 -13.27
CA THR A 112 -8.94 4.54 -12.52
C THR A 112 -9.62 5.89 -12.71
N GLU A 113 -8.87 6.97 -12.97
CA GLU A 113 -9.43 8.32 -13.08
C GLU A 113 -9.82 8.68 -14.52
N GLY A 114 -10.96 9.37 -14.68
CA GLY A 114 -11.48 9.72 -16.01
C GLY A 114 -10.56 10.65 -16.80
N ASN A 115 -9.85 11.56 -16.11
CA ASN A 115 -8.84 12.43 -16.73
C ASN A 115 -7.43 11.81 -16.76
N ARG A 116 -7.24 10.64 -16.12
CA ARG A 116 -5.99 9.89 -16.02
C ARG A 116 -4.82 10.66 -15.39
N LEU A 117 -5.11 11.72 -14.64
CA LEU A 117 -4.10 12.57 -14.00
C LEU A 117 -4.10 12.37 -12.48
N PRO A 118 -2.93 12.43 -11.82
CA PRO A 118 -2.85 12.31 -10.38
C PRO A 118 -3.61 13.41 -9.64
N CYS A 119 -4.17 13.08 -8.47
CA CYS A 119 -4.67 14.08 -7.54
C CYS A 119 -3.52 14.73 -6.75
N THR A 120 -3.81 15.85 -6.10
CA THR A 120 -2.85 16.48 -5.19
C THR A 120 -2.71 15.65 -3.91
N VAL A 121 -1.49 15.19 -3.63
CA VAL A 121 -1.11 14.58 -2.34
C VAL A 121 -0.35 15.59 -1.49
N CYS A 122 -0.61 15.61 -0.18
CA CYS A 122 0.07 16.47 0.79
C CYS A 122 1.40 15.88 1.28
#